data_AF-A0A2N3EQ06-F1
#
_entry.id   AF-A0A2N3EQ06-F1
#
_cell.length_a   1.000
_cell.length_b   1.000
_cell.length_c   1.000
_cell.angle_alpha   90.00
_cell.angle_beta   90.00
_cell.angle_gamma   90.00
#
_symmetry.space_group_name_H-M   'P 1'
#
loop_
_entity.id
_entity.type
_entity.pdbx_description
1 polymer ?
#
loop_
_entity_poly.entity_id
_entity_poly.type
_entity_poly.pdbx_seq_one_letter_code
_entity_poly.pdbx_strand_id
1 'polypeptide(L)' 'MTSLAHIGRRLIDARIERGWSQRRLAEALGIHQQQVARWERELYGCVSLSRLTRVADVLGVEAGPSSMAAHAA' A
#
# COMPACT_ATOMS: atom_id res chain seq x y z
N MET A 1 -15.27 -6.27 -1.84
CA MET A 1 -14.49 -7.52 -1.68
C MET A 1 -13.02 -7.16 -1.46
N THR A 2 -12.50 -7.32 -0.24
CA THR A 2 -11.09 -7.03 0.11
C THR A 2 -10.25 -8.28 -0.14
N SER A 3 -9.82 -8.51 -1.38
CA SER A 3 -8.90 -9.61 -1.72
C SER A 3 -7.44 -9.16 -1.57
N LEU A 4 -6.56 -10.06 -1.11
CA LEU A 4 -5.11 -9.84 -1.05
C LEU A 4 -4.52 -9.40 -2.40
N ALA A 5 -5.09 -9.87 -3.51
CA ALA A 5 -4.68 -9.49 -4.86
C ALA A 5 -4.80 -7.98 -5.14
N HIS A 6 -5.59 -7.24 -4.36
CA HIS A 6 -5.84 -5.81 -4.56
C HIS A 6 -5.04 -4.91 -3.60
N ILE A 7 -4.17 -5.49 -2.74
CA ILE A 7 -3.47 -4.73 -1.70
C ILE A 7 -2.59 -3.61 -2.28
N GLY A 8 -1.86 -3.89 -3.37
CA GLY A 8 -1.00 -2.89 -4.00
C GLY A 8 -1.78 -1.71 -4.57
N ARG A 9 -2.96 -1.96 -5.16
CA ARG A 9 -3.83 -0.90 -5.64
C ARG A 9 -4.34 -0.03 -4.49
N ARG A 10 -4.77 -0.65 -3.38
CA ARG A 10 -5.19 0.08 -2.17
C ARG A 10 -4.09 0.99 -1.60
N LEU A 11 -2.83 0.56 -1.62
CA LEU A 11 -1.71 1.39 -1.17
C LEU A 11 -1.51 2.61 -2.08
N ILE A 12 -1.62 2.42 -3.40
CA ILE A 12 -1.52 3.52 -4.37
C ILE A 12 -2.67 4.53 -4.17
N ASP A 13 -3.89 4.03 -4.05
CA ASP A 13 -5.08 4.86 -3.87
C ASP A 13 -4.96 5.66 -2.55
N ALA A 14 -4.57 5.02 -1.44
CA ALA A 14 -4.35 5.70 -0.16
C ALA A 14 -3.26 6.79 -0.21
N ARG A 15 -2.21 6.60 -1.02
CA ARG A 15 -1.22 7.65 -1.27
C ARG A 15 -1.85 8.84 -2.02
N ILE A 16 -2.64 8.56 -3.05
CA ILE A 16 -3.28 9.58 -3.88
C ILE A 16 -4.32 10.37 -3.07
N GLU A 17 -5.13 9.69 -2.24
CA GLU A 17 -6.12 10.30 -1.36
C GLU A 17 -5.49 11.27 -0.35
N ARG A 18 -4.26 10.98 0.10
CA ARG A 18 -3.46 11.88 0.93
C ARG A 18 -2.86 13.07 0.16
N GLY A 19 -2.98 13.10 -1.16
CA GLY A 19 -2.30 14.09 -2.02
C GLY A 19 -0.78 13.91 -2.06
N TRP A 20 -0.25 12.75 -1.68
CA TRP A 20 1.19 12.53 -1.62
C TRP A 20 1.74 12.16 -2.99
N SER A 21 2.85 12.78 -3.38
CA SER A 21 3.63 12.32 -4.53
C SER A 21 4.40 11.04 -4.21
N GLN A 22 4.83 10.31 -5.23
CA GLN A 22 5.75 9.18 -5.03
C GLN A 22 7.05 9.61 -4.33
N ARG A 23 7.55 10.82 -4.62
CA ARG A 23 8.72 11.38 -3.93
C ARG A 23 8.45 11.56 -2.44
N ARG A 24 7.28 12.09 -2.08
CA ARG A 24 6.90 12.27 -0.66
C ARG A 24 6.81 10.95 0.08
N LEU A 25 6.23 9.92 -0.55
CA LEU A 25 6.21 8.57 0.02
C LEU A 25 7.63 8.00 0.18
N ALA A 26 8.50 8.19 -0.82
CA ALA A 26 9.89 7.75 -0.74
C ALA A 26 10.66 8.44 0.40
N GLU A 27 10.49 9.75 0.59
CA GLU A 27 11.06 10.52 1.70
C GLU A 27 10.61 9.95 3.06
N ALA A 28 9.32 9.69 3.23
CA ALA A 28 8.79 9.10 4.47
C ALA A 28 9.31 7.68 4.74
N LEU A 29 9.64 6.94 3.68
CA LEU A 29 10.22 5.59 3.76
C LEU A 29 11.74 5.58 3.88
N GLY A 30 12.42 6.71 3.64
CA GLY A 30 13.88 6.79 3.57
C GLY A 30 14.47 6.05 2.37
N ILE A 31 13.79 6.05 1.22
CA ILE A 31 14.22 5.37 -0.01
C ILE A 31 14.17 6.31 -1.22
N HIS A 32 14.77 5.89 -2.34
CA HIS A 32 14.70 6.66 -3.59
C HIS A 32 13.30 6.61 -4.22
N GLN A 33 12.83 7.73 -4.78
CA GLN A 33 11.55 7.83 -5.51
C GLN A 33 11.41 6.74 -6.58
N GLN A 34 12.47 6.43 -7.33
CA GLN A 34 12.44 5.42 -8.38
C GLN A 34 12.05 4.03 -7.84
N GLN A 35 12.38 3.73 -6.59
CA GLN A 35 11.99 2.47 -5.95
C GLN A 35 10.47 2.43 -5.71
N VAL A 36 9.88 3.53 -5.22
CA VAL A 36 8.41 3.66 -5.10
C VAL A 36 7.74 3.58 -6.47
N ALA A 37 8.26 4.30 -7.47
CA ALA A 37 7.70 4.27 -8.82
C ALA A 37 7.70 2.84 -9.41
N ARG A 38 8.78 2.08 -9.22
CA ARG A 38 8.86 0.68 -9.61
C ARG A 38 7.83 -0.18 -8.89
N TRP A 39 7.70 -0.03 -7.57
CA TRP A 39 6.73 -0.78 -6.77
C TRP A 39 5.30 -0.50 -7.22
N GLU A 40 4.92 0.76 -7.42
CA GLU A 40 3.57 1.12 -7.86
C GLU A 40 3.25 0.61 -9.26
N ARG A 41 4.22 0.65 -10.18
CA ARG A 41 4.07 0.10 -11.54
C ARG A 41 3.75 -1.40 -11.53
N GLU A 42 4.31 -2.13 -10.57
CA GLU A 42 4.13 -3.57 -10.39
C GLU A 42 3.03 -3.90 -9.36
N LEU A 43 2.23 -2.91 -8.94
CA LEU A 43 1.21 -3.05 -7.90
C LEU A 43 1.73 -3.75 -6.64
N TYR A 44 2.98 -3.46 -6.26
CA TYR A 44 3.70 -4.08 -5.16
C TYR A 44 3.81 -5.62 -5.22
N GLY A 45 3.58 -6.24 -6.38
CA GLY A 45 3.43 -7.70 -6.51
C GLY A 45 4.65 -8.53 -6.11
N CYS A 46 5.86 -7.98 -6.21
CA CYS A 46 7.11 -8.63 -5.82
C CYS A 46 7.75 -8.03 -4.56
N VAL A 47 7.02 -7.19 -3.83
CA VAL A 47 7.53 -6.50 -2.64
C VAL A 47 7.35 -7.40 -1.42
N SER A 48 8.39 -7.50 -0.58
CA SER A 48 8.30 -8.30 0.64
C SER A 48 7.19 -7.77 1.57
N LEU A 49 6.58 -8.69 2.32
CA LEU A 49 5.53 -8.34 3.28
C LEU A 49 5.98 -7.22 4.24
N SER A 50 7.21 -7.28 4.75
CA SER A 50 7.77 -6.25 5.65
C SER A 50 7.85 -4.85 5.03
N ARG A 51 8.03 -4.75 3.71
CA ARG A 51 8.02 -3.46 3.01
C ARG A 51 6.59 -3.00 2.73
N LEU A 52 5.70 -3.93 2.37
CA LEU A 52 4.27 -3.67 2.22
C LEU A 52 3.68 -3.10 3.52
N THR A 53 3.97 -3.73 4.67
CA THR A 53 3.51 -3.24 5.98
C THR A 53 4.06 -1.86 6.28
N ARG A 54 5.36 -1.64 6.06
CA ARG A 54 5.97 -0.31 6.28
C ARG A 54 5.34 0.78 5.41
N VAL A 55 5.01 0.47 4.15
CA VAL A 55 4.29 1.39 3.26
C VAL A 55 2.87 1.65 3.80
N ALA A 56 2.18 0.60 4.22
CA ALA A 56 0.85 0.70 4.81
C ALA A 56 0.85 1.58 6.07
N ASP A 57 1.81 1.39 6.97
CA ASP A 57 1.97 2.17 8.21
C ASP A 57 2.19 3.65 7.91
N VAL A 58 3.11 3.97 6.99
CA VAL A 58 3.40 5.35 6.57
C VAL A 58 2.18 5.99 5.92
N LEU A 59 1.40 5.21 5.17
CA LEU A 59 0.15 5.65 4.57
C LEU A 59 -1.05 5.49 5.52
N GLY A 60 -0.87 5.17 6.80
CA GLY A 60 -1.97 4.92 7.75
C GLY A 60 -3.08 4.02 7.21
N VAL A 61 -2.71 3.04 6.38
CA VAL A 61 -3.60 1.99 5.88
C VAL A 61 -3.55 0.87 6.87
N GLU A 62 -4.55 0.79 7.75
CA GLU A 62 -4.65 -0.35 8.65
C GLU A 62 -5.08 -1.59 7.86
N ALA A 63 -4.40 -2.69 8.12
CA ALA A 63 -5.04 -4.00 8.04
C ALA A 63 -6.03 -4.08 9.20
N GLY A 64 -7.10 -3.29 9.13
CA GLY A 64 -8.20 -3.43 10.08
C GLY A 64 -8.60 -4.91 10.08
N PRO A 65 -9.02 -5.48 11.22
CA PRO A 65 -9.62 -6.80 11.20
C PRO A 65 -10.65 -6.74 10.08
N SER A 66 -10.43 -7.51 9.02
CA SER A 66 -11.49 -7.80 8.07
C SER A 66 -12.55 -8.41 8.95
N SER A 67 -13.52 -7.60 9.36
CA SER A 67 -14.65 -8.06 10.12
C SER A 67 -15.10 -9.31 9.39
N MET A 68 -14.99 -10.43 10.08
CA MET A 68 -15.48 -11.72 9.63
C MET A 68 -17.01 -11.71 9.61
N ALA A 69 -17.60 -10.71 8.94
CA ALA A 69 -19.02 -10.45 8.84
C ALA A 69 -19.50 -10.40 7.39
N ALA A 70 -18.70 -10.88 6.43
CA ALA A 70 -19.12 -10.94 5.03
C ALA A 70 -18.65 -12.23 4.35
N HIS A 71 -18.84 -13.38 5.00
CA HIS A 71 -18.80 -14.72 4.38
C HIS A 71 -20.01 -15.56 4.81
N ALA A 72 -21.20 -14.94 4.82
CA ALA A 72 -22.47 -15.65 4.89
C ALA A 72 -23.52 -14.90 4.06
N ALA A 73 -23.64 -15.29 2.80
CA ALA A 73 -24.86 -15.23 1.99
C ALA A 73 -24.66 -16.14 0.77
#